data_AF-F4N7N5-F1
#
_entry.id   AF-F4N7N5-F1
#
_cell.length_a   1.000
_cell.length_b   1.000
_cell.length_c   1.000
_cell.angle_alpha   90.00
_cell.angle_beta   90.00
_cell.angle_gamma   90.00
#
_symmetry.space_group_name_H-M   'P 1'
#
loop_
_entity.id
_entity.type
_entity.pdbx_description
1 polymer ?
#
loop_
_entity_poly.entity_id
_entity_poly.type
_entity_poly.pdbx_seq_one_letter_code
_entity_poly.pdbx_strand_id
1 'polypeptide(L)'
;MCAFLPIYFGAEHAKAVIDVLPARLIDGLGVAGGIMPAIGFAVLLKIMMKNVYIPYFILGFVAAAWLKLPVLAIAAAALAMALIDFMRKDSTPPQPSRTQQEEFEDGI
;
A
#
# COMPACT_ATOMS: atom_id res chain seq x y z
N MET A 1 -31.21 -3.35 3.82
CA MET A 1 -32.22 -4.43 3.75
C MET A 1 -31.75 -5.61 2.90
N CYS A 2 -31.09 -5.40 1.75
CA CYS A 2 -30.67 -6.49 0.85
C CYS A 2 -29.61 -7.47 1.40
N ALA A 3 -28.78 -7.05 2.37
CA ALA A 3 -27.79 -7.95 2.99
C ALA A 3 -28.37 -8.82 4.12
N PHE A 4 -29.51 -8.43 4.71
CA PHE A 4 -30.07 -9.09 5.90
C PHE A 4 -30.81 -10.39 5.54
N LEU A 5 -31.55 -10.39 4.43
CA LEU A 5 -32.33 -11.55 3.96
C LEU A 5 -31.44 -12.76 3.59
N PRO A 6 -30.33 -12.59 2.83
CA PRO A 6 -29.42 -13.68 2.51
C PRO A 6 -28.58 -14.13 3.71
N ILE A 7 -28.24 -13.23 4.64
CA ILE A 7 -27.51 -13.60 5.86
C ILE A 7 -28.41 -14.39 6.82
N TYR A 8 -29.67 -14.00 7.00
CA TYR A 8 -30.59 -14.72 7.89
C TYR A 8 -30.92 -16.13 7.40
N PHE A 9 -31.17 -16.31 6.10
CA PHE A 9 -31.49 -17.63 5.52
C PHE A 9 -30.24 -18.44 5.12
N GLY A 10 -29.18 -17.74 4.73
CA GLY A 10 -27.96 -18.33 4.18
C GLY A 10 -26.84 -18.51 5.19
N ALA A 11 -26.80 -17.83 6.34
CA ALA A 11 -25.74 -18.04 7.33
C ALA A 11 -25.79 -19.45 7.95
N GLU A 12 -26.99 -19.97 8.23
CA GLU A 12 -27.19 -21.33 8.72
C GLU A 12 -26.69 -22.37 7.69
N HIS A 13 -27.04 -22.18 6.41
CA HIS A 13 -26.63 -23.06 5.31
C HIS A 13 -25.14 -22.92 4.97
N ALA A 14 -24.59 -21.71 5.03
CA ALA A 14 -23.18 -21.43 4.76
C ALA A 14 -22.29 -22.09 5.81
N LYS A 15 -22.67 -22.07 7.09
CA LYS A 15 -21.94 -22.80 8.14
C LYS A 15 -21.89 -24.30 7.89
N ALA A 16 -23.01 -24.91 7.54
CA ALA A 16 -23.07 -26.36 7.23
C ALA A 16 -22.18 -26.72 6.04
N VAL A 17 -22.10 -25.86 5.01
CA VAL A 17 -21.21 -26.05 3.87
C VAL A 17 -19.74 -25.87 4.26
N ILE A 18 -19.42 -24.90 5.12
CA ILE A 18 -18.05 -24.67 5.61
C ILE A 18 -17.56 -25.83 6.50
N ASP A 19 -18.43 -26.44 7.32
CA ASP A 19 -18.09 -27.57 8.20
C ASP A 19 -17.73 -28.85 7.41
N VAL A 20 -18.25 -28.99 6.19
CA VAL A 20 -17.93 -30.11 5.28
C VAL A 20 -16.63 -29.86 4.51
N LEU A 21 -16.14 -28.60 4.47
CA LEU A 21 -14.86 -28.27 3.86
C LEU A 21 -13.71 -28.60 4.83
N PRO A 22 -12.60 -29.20 4.35
CA PRO A 22 -11.46 -29.50 5.19
C PRO A 22 -10.81 -28.21 5.69
N ALA A 23 -10.38 -28.19 6.96
CA ALA A 23 -9.75 -27.03 7.61
C ALA A 23 -8.61 -26.40 6.79
N ARG A 24 -7.87 -27.21 6.02
CA ARG A 24 -6.79 -26.75 5.13
C ARG A 24 -7.26 -25.79 4.02
N LEU A 25 -8.48 -25.94 3.52
CA LEU A 25 -9.05 -25.03 2.52
C LEU A 25 -9.45 -23.69 3.16
N ILE A 26 -10.02 -23.74 4.37
CA ILE A 26 -10.41 -22.54 5.12
C ILE A 26 -9.17 -21.77 5.58
N ASP A 27 -8.14 -22.47 6.08
CA ASP A 27 -6.83 -21.89 6.39
C ASP A 27 -6.19 -21.27 5.14
N GLY A 28 -6.26 -21.96 4.00
CA GLY A 28 -5.78 -21.45 2.72
C GLY A 28 -6.50 -20.16 2.29
N LEU A 29 -7.82 -20.11 2.46
CA LEU A 29 -8.62 -18.91 2.19
C LEU A 29 -8.30 -17.77 3.17
N GLY A 30 -8.03 -18.10 4.44
CA GLY A 30 -7.58 -17.15 5.45
C GLY A 30 -6.22 -16.54 5.12
N VAL A 31 -5.25 -17.36 4.70
CA VAL A 31 -3.94 -16.88 4.21
C VAL A 31 -4.10 -16.04 2.95
N ALA A 32 -4.93 -16.46 2.00
CA ALA A 32 -5.22 -15.70 0.79
C ALA A 32 -5.84 -14.33 1.11
N GLY A 33 -6.78 -14.27 2.06
CA GLY A 33 -7.36 -13.04 2.57
C GLY A 33 -6.33 -12.16 3.30
N GLY A 34 -5.42 -12.76 4.06
CA GLY A 34 -4.35 -12.06 4.77
C GLY A 34 -3.27 -11.45 3.85
N ILE A 35 -3.12 -11.95 2.62
CA ILE A 35 -2.19 -11.41 1.62
C ILE A 35 -2.81 -10.21 0.87
N MET A 36 -4.14 -10.03 0.90
CA MET A 36 -4.83 -8.94 0.20
C MET A 36 -4.30 -7.53 0.54
N PRO A 37 -3.99 -7.17 1.80
CA PRO A 37 -3.37 -5.88 2.12
C PRO A 37 -2.01 -5.68 1.45
N ALA A 38 -1.18 -6.73 1.37
CA ALA A 38 0.12 -6.67 0.71
C ALA A 38 -0.02 -6.46 -0.80
N ILE A 39 -1.00 -7.12 -1.44
CA ILE A 39 -1.33 -6.89 -2.85
C ILE A 39 -1.80 -5.45 -3.07
N GLY A 40 -2.63 -4.92 -2.16
CA GLY A 40 -3.06 -3.52 -2.20
C GLY A 40 -1.89 -2.54 -2.19
N PHE A 41 -0.93 -2.73 -1.29
CA PHE A 41 0.30 -1.92 -1.28
C PHE A 41 1.13 -2.10 -2.55
N ALA A 42 1.25 -3.32 -3.07
CA ALA A 42 2.00 -3.58 -4.31
C ALA A 42 1.37 -2.88 -5.53
N VAL A 43 0.04 -2.87 -5.64
CA VAL A 43 -0.67 -2.16 -6.74
C VAL A 43 -0.44 -0.66 -6.63
N LEU A 44 -0.55 -0.07 -5.43
CA LEU A 44 -0.28 1.35 -5.22
C LEU A 44 1.17 1.72 -5.58
N LEU A 45 2.14 0.91 -5.14
CA LEU A 45 3.56 1.11 -5.45
C LEU A 45 3.85 0.93 -6.94
N LYS A 46 3.20 -0.03 -7.60
CA LYS A 46 3.34 -0.26 -9.04
C LYS A 46 2.84 0.93 -9.86
N ILE A 47 1.76 1.58 -9.44
CA ILE A 47 1.24 2.79 -10.11
C ILE A 47 2.19 3.99 -9.91
N MET A 48 2.88 4.08 -8.77
CA MET A 48 3.83 5.16 -8.46
C MET A 48 5.30 4.84 -8.83
N MET A 49 5.56 3.68 -9.43
CA MET A 49 6.90 3.16 -9.63
C MET A 49 7.64 3.95 -10.72
N LYS A 50 8.55 4.82 -10.28
CA LYS A 50 9.68 5.32 -11.09
C LYS A 50 10.97 4.75 -10.51
N ASN A 51 11.92 4.34 -11.35
CA ASN A 51 13.14 3.63 -10.92
C ASN A 51 14.00 4.46 -9.93
N VAL A 52 13.81 5.78 -9.91
CA VAL A 52 14.48 6.74 -9.02
C VAL A 52 13.92 6.74 -7.58
N TYR A 53 12.68 6.28 -7.34
CA TYR A 53 12.03 6.34 -6.02
C TYR A 53 12.22 5.08 -5.17
N ILE A 54 12.72 3.99 -5.76
CA ILE A 54 13.06 2.74 -5.06
C ILE A 54 13.93 2.98 -3.81
N PRO A 55 15.05 3.73 -3.87
CA PRO A 55 15.91 3.92 -2.70
C PRO A 55 15.21 4.69 -1.56
N TYR A 56 14.37 5.69 -1.89
CA TYR A 56 13.57 6.41 -0.88
C TYR A 56 12.53 5.52 -0.22
N PHE A 57 11.89 4.63 -0.99
CA PHE A 57 10.93 3.67 -0.47
C PHE A 57 11.58 2.65 0.48
N ILE A 58 12.73 2.09 0.10
CA ILE A 58 13.49 1.14 0.93
C ILE A 58 13.95 1.83 2.22
N LEU A 59 14.45 3.07 2.14
CA LEU A 59 14.90 3.83 3.31
C LEU A 59 13.76 4.05 4.33
N GLY A 60 12.58 4.47 3.86
CA GLY A 60 11.40 4.64 4.71
C GLY A 60 10.89 3.32 5.29
N PHE A 61 10.95 2.24 4.50
CA PHE A 61 10.56 0.90 4.94
C PHE A 61 11.49 0.35 6.04
N VAL A 62 12.81 0.51 5.88
CA VAL A 62 13.79 0.12 6.91
C VAL A 62 13.60 0.94 8.18
N ALA A 63 13.36 2.25 8.05
CA ALA A 63 13.02 3.11 9.18
C ALA A 63 11.73 2.64 9.89
N ALA A 64 10.70 2.22 9.14
CA ALA A 64 9.48 1.68 9.71
C ALA A 64 9.69 0.35 10.44
N ALA A 65 10.50 -0.55 9.88
CA ALA A 65 10.79 -1.86 10.46
C ALA A 65 11.58 -1.75 11.78
N TRP A 66 12.53 -0.82 11.87
CA TRP A 66 13.40 -0.67 13.04
C TRP A 66 12.79 0.14 14.17
N LEU A 67 11.99 1.17 13.85
CA LEU A 67 11.49 2.11 14.86
C LEU A 67 10.16 1.68 15.48
N LYS A 68 9.46 0.67 14.91
CA LYS A 68 8.14 0.17 15.35
C LYS A 68 7.13 1.30 15.64
N LEU A 69 7.28 2.44 14.97
CA LEU A 69 6.37 3.58 15.08
C LEU A 69 5.24 3.46 14.06
N PRO A 70 4.07 4.08 14.34
CA PRO A 70 2.97 4.08 13.39
C PRO A 70 3.42 4.70 12.06
N VAL A 71 3.00 4.08 10.95
CA VAL A 71 3.31 4.53 9.57
C VAL A 71 3.00 6.02 9.38
N LEU A 72 1.96 6.52 10.07
CA LEU A 72 1.58 7.94 10.09
C LEU A 72 2.69 8.87 10.59
N ALA A 73 3.45 8.48 11.63
CA ALA A 73 4.54 9.30 12.17
C ALA A 73 5.69 9.43 11.18
N ILE A 74 6.00 8.34 10.47
CA ILE A 74 7.06 8.30 9.46
C ILE A 74 6.65 9.13 8.24
N ALA A 75 5.38 9.02 7.83
CA ALA A 75 4.83 9.84 6.76
C ALA A 75 4.85 11.33 7.11
N ALA A 76 4.48 11.71 8.35
CA ALA A 76 4.52 13.09 8.82
C ALA A 76 5.96 13.64 8.86
N ALA A 77 6.94 12.85 9.30
CA ALA A 77 8.35 13.24 9.28
C ALA A 77 8.88 13.41 7.84
N ALA A 78 8.54 12.49 6.93
CA ALA A 78 8.89 12.59 5.52
C ALA A 78 8.25 13.82 4.85
N LEU A 79 6.99 14.12 5.18
CA LEU A 79 6.30 15.32 4.72
C LEU A 79 6.96 16.60 5.24
N ALA A 80 7.32 16.65 6.52
CA ALA A 80 8.01 17.80 7.10
C ALA A 80 9.38 18.03 6.44
N MET A 81 10.16 16.96 6.19
CA MET A 81 11.43 17.05 5.46
C MET A 81 11.21 17.54 4.03
N ALA A 82 10.20 17.03 3.32
CA ALA A 82 9.87 17.46 1.96
C ALA A 82 9.45 18.93 1.89
N LEU A 83 8.65 19.42 2.86
CA LEU A 83 8.23 20.83 2.94
C LEU A 83 9.41 21.77 3.21
N ILE A 84 10.32 21.39 4.11
CA ILE A 84 11.53 22.18 4.41
C ILE A 84 12.45 22.25 3.18
N ASP A 85 12.63 21.14 2.47
CA ASP A 85 13.44 21.09 1.26
C ASP A 85 12.80 21.88 0.11
N PHE A 86 11.46 21.81 -0.01
CA PHE A 86 10.69 22.60 -0.97
C PHE A 86 10.85 24.11 -0.74
N MET A 87 10.72 24.59 0.50
CA MET A 87 10.90 26.01 0.85
C MET A 87 12.36 26.49 0.75
N ARG A 88 13.35 25.60 0.94
CA ARG A 88 14.78 25.95 0.76
C ARG A 88 15.17 26.00 -0.73
N LYS A 89 14.47 25.26 -1.58
CA LYS A 89 14.73 25.16 -3.03
C LYS A 89 14.28 26.41 -3.81
N ASP A 90 13.58 27.35 -3.18
CA ASP A 90 13.29 28.67 -3.74
C ASP A 90 14.54 29.57 -3.89
N SER A 91 15.71 29.20 -3.33
CA SER A 91 16.97 29.99 -3.40
C SER A 91 18.14 29.27 -4.11
N THR A 92 17.93 28.11 -4.74
CA THR A 92 18.97 27.39 -5.50
C THR A 92 18.36 26.92 -6.81
N PRO A 93 18.98 27.21 -7.98
CA PRO A 93 18.40 26.89 -9.27
C PRO A 93 17.99 25.41 -9.30
N PRO A 94 16.81 25.12 -9.85
CA PRO A 94 16.12 23.86 -9.66
C PRO A 94 17.01 22.76 -10.23
N GLN A 95 17.64 21.97 -9.37
CA GLN A 95 18.01 20.64 -9.83
C GLN A 95 16.70 19.88 -10.04
N PRO A 96 16.40 19.53 -11.30
CA PRO A 96 15.22 18.78 -11.62
C PRO A 96 15.41 17.43 -10.93
N SER A 97 14.66 17.23 -9.85
CA SER A 97 14.13 15.91 -9.56
C SER A 97 13.63 15.38 -10.90
N ARG A 98 14.28 14.33 -11.41
CA ARG A 98 14.05 13.61 -12.67
C ARG A 98 12.64 13.00 -12.79
N THR A 99 11.66 13.67 -12.19
CA THR A 99 10.24 13.35 -12.15
C THR A 99 9.53 13.90 -13.37
N GLN A 100 10.00 15.01 -13.94
CA GLN A 100 9.39 15.59 -15.15
C GLN A 100 9.90 14.93 -16.47
N GLN A 101 11.10 14.33 -16.49
CA GLN A 101 11.72 13.89 -17.75
C GLN A 101 11.21 12.54 -18.28
N GLU A 102 10.79 11.59 -17.45
CA GLU A 102 10.29 10.30 -17.97
C GLU A 102 8.81 10.31 -18.38
N GLU A 103 8.02 11.32 -17.99
CA GLU A 103 6.60 11.39 -18.35
C GLU A 103 6.34 12.07 -19.70
N PHE A 104 7.37 12.66 -20.32
CA PHE A 104 7.29 13.34 -21.62
C PHE A 104 7.78 12.47 -22.80
N GLU A 105 8.32 11.27 -22.56
CA GLU A 105 8.88 10.41 -23.61
C GLU A 105 8.06 9.14 -23.88
N ASP A 106 7.18 8.72 -22.96
CA ASP A 106 6.28 7.55 -23.13
C ASP A 106 4.93 7.91 -23.81
N GLY A 107 4.83 9.12 -24.37
CA GLY A 107 3.59 9.71 -24.90
C GLY A 107 3.65 10.13 -26.37
N ILE A 108 4.50 9.49 -27.19
CA ILE A 108 4.48 9.58 -28.66
C ILE A 108 4.45 8.19 -29.29
#